data_AF-A0A7J3CUM3-F1
#
_entry.id   AF-A0A7J3CUM3-F1
#
_cell.length_a   1.000
_cell.length_b   1.000
_cell.length_c   1.000
_cell.angle_alpha   90.00
_cell.angle_beta   90.00
_cell.angle_gamma   90.00
#
_symmetry.space_group_name_H-M   'P 1'
#
loop_
_entity.id
_entity.type
_entity.pdbx_description
1 polymer ?
#
loop_
_entity_poly.entity_id
_entity_poly.type
_entity_poly.pdbx_seq_one_letter_code
_entity_poly.pdbx_strand_id
1 'polypeptide(L)'
;MSICPVCGLPKEACICAELAKTRQKVRVSTEKRLYGKIVTVVSGISDPNIDIKDIAKKLKQELACGGTIKNNVIELQGNHEKKVKEFLVKAGFIVE
;
A
#
# COMPACT_ATOMS: atom_id res chain seq x y z
N MET A 1 27.20 11.39 -1.80
CA MET A 1 26.51 10.15 -2.25
C MET A 1 25.83 9.52 -1.05
N SER A 2 24.53 9.24 -1.12
CA SER A 2 23.83 8.53 -0.04
C SER A 2 23.79 7.04 -0.34
N ILE A 3 24.32 6.24 0.58
CA ILE A 3 24.40 4.78 0.50
C ILE A 3 23.22 4.20 1.27
N CYS A 4 22.61 3.13 0.76
CA CYS A 4 21.56 2.42 1.48
C CYS A 4 22.15 1.63 2.66
N PRO A 5 21.64 1.80 3.90
CA PRO A 5 22.15 1.08 5.07
C PRO A 5 21.80 -0.42 5.08
N VAL A 6 20.87 -0.86 4.21
CA VAL A 6 20.41 -2.27 4.13
C VAL A 6 21.29 -3.09 3.18
N CYS A 7 21.59 -2.55 1.99
CA CYS A 7 22.29 -3.29 0.95
C CYS A 7 23.67 -2.72 0.58
N GLY A 8 24.06 -1.57 1.13
CA GLY A 8 25.37 -0.95 0.86
C GLY A 8 25.52 -0.35 -0.54
N LEU A 9 24.47 -0.37 -1.36
CA LEU A 9 24.48 0.22 -2.70
C LEU A 9 24.18 1.74 -2.66
N PRO A 10 24.69 2.53 -3.62
CA PRO A 10 24.20 3.88 -3.86
C PRO A 10 22.67 3.88 -4.02
N LYS A 11 21.96 4.89 -3.49
CA LYS A 11 20.49 4.93 -3.57
C LYS A 11 19.94 4.77 -5.00
N GLU A 12 20.67 5.24 -6.01
CA GLU A 12 20.30 5.14 -7.43
C GLU A 12 20.31 3.69 -7.95
N ALA A 13 21.10 2.81 -7.35
CA ALA A 13 21.19 1.38 -7.70
C ALA A 13 20.46 0.47 -6.69
N CYS A 14 19.79 1.05 -5.69
CA CYS A 14 19.12 0.29 -4.63
C CYS A 14 17.75 -0.21 -5.07
N ILE A 15 17.47 -1.50 -4.84
CA ILE A 15 16.18 -2.15 -5.15
C ILE A 15 15.51 -2.75 -3.90
N CYS A 16 15.88 -2.29 -2.70
CA CYS A 16 15.35 -2.84 -1.44
C CYS A 16 13.83 -2.67 -1.34
N ALA A 17 13.28 -1.58 -1.89
CA ALA A 17 11.85 -1.31 -1.88
C ALA A 17 11.08 -2.30 -2.78
N GLU A 18 11.60 -2.60 -3.97
CA GLU A 18 11.04 -3.56 -4.92
C GLU A 18 11.06 -4.96 -4.32
N LEU A 19 12.18 -5.36 -3.72
CA LEU A 19 12.30 -6.64 -3.05
C LEU A 19 11.31 -6.75 -1.88
N ALA A 20 11.18 -5.70 -1.06
CA ALA A 20 10.23 -5.65 0.04
C ALA A 20 8.78 -5.86 -0.44
N LYS A 21 8.38 -5.27 -1.57
CA LYS A 21 7.02 -5.44 -2.13
C LYS A 21 6.72 -6.89 -2.52
N THR A 22 7.70 -7.60 -3.08
CA THR A 22 7.52 -9.00 -3.51
C THR A 22 7.54 -10.00 -2.35
N ARG A 23 8.13 -9.66 -1.20
CA ARG A 23 8.26 -10.56 -0.05
C ARG A 23 7.01 -10.67 0.83
N GLN A 24 6.10 -9.71 0.75
CA GLN A 24 4.90 -9.68 1.59
C GLN A 24 3.63 -9.79 0.75
N LYS A 25 2.62 -10.44 1.33
CA LYS A 25 1.28 -10.50 0.73
C LYS A 25 0.42 -9.38 1.30
N VAL A 26 -0.16 -8.60 0.41
CA VAL A 26 -1.08 -7.52 0.75
C VAL A 26 -2.50 -8.04 0.61
N ARG A 27 -3.31 -7.85 1.65
CA ARG A 27 -4.72 -8.26 1.65
C ARG A 27 -5.61 -7.05 1.46
N VAL A 28 -6.54 -7.16 0.53
CA VAL A 28 -7.57 -6.14 0.28
C VAL A 28 -8.93 -6.72 0.64
N SER A 29 -9.66 -6.05 1.51
CA SER A 29 -11.02 -6.45 1.92
C SER A 29 -11.94 -5.23 2.00
N THR A 30 -13.23 -5.47 2.19
CA THR A 30 -14.20 -4.41 2.48
C THR A 30 -14.85 -4.64 3.84
N GLU A 31 -15.07 -3.56 4.57
CA GLU A 31 -15.79 -3.57 5.84
C GLU A 31 -16.99 -2.63 5.80
N LYS A 32 -18.05 -2.96 6.56
CA LYS A 32 -19.15 -2.03 6.81
C LYS A 32 -18.86 -1.23 8.07
N ARG A 33 -18.98 0.09 7.97
CA ARG A 33 -18.88 1.05 9.08
C ARG A 33 -20.25 1.62 9.42
N LEU A 34 -20.27 2.60 10.32
CA LEU A 34 -21.50 3.29 10.76
C LEU A 34 -22.35 3.75 9.56
N TYR A 35 -23.66 3.65 9.73
CA TYR A 35 -24.66 4.03 8.71
C TYR A 35 -24.55 3.22 7.40
N GLY A 36 -24.03 1.98 7.48
CA GLY A 36 -23.92 1.10 6.31
C GLY A 36 -22.86 1.53 5.29
N LYS A 37 -22.03 2.53 5.61
CA LYS A 37 -20.95 2.99 4.73
C LYS A 37 -19.93 1.89 4.55
N ILE A 38 -19.56 1.61 3.30
CA ILE A 38 -18.50 0.64 2.98
C ILE A 38 -17.16 1.36 3.00
N VAL A 39 -16.15 0.70 3.55
CA VAL A 39 -14.75 1.09 3.46
C VAL A 39 -13.93 -0.06 2.87
N THR A 40 -12.97 0.28 2.04
CA THR A 40 -11.96 -0.66 1.53
C THR A 40 -10.74 -0.62 2.44
N VAL A 41 -10.27 -1.78 2.84
CA VAL A 41 -9.20 -1.97 3.82
C VAL A 41 -8.03 -2.67 3.15
N VAL A 42 -6.84 -2.07 3.24
CA VAL A 42 -5.59 -2.62 2.71
C VAL A 42 -4.63 -2.88 3.86
N SER A 43 -4.26 -4.13 4.05
CA SER A 43 -3.41 -4.60 5.16
C SER A 43 -2.28 -5.50 4.64
N GLY A 44 -1.31 -5.79 5.50
CA GLY A 44 -0.14 -6.62 5.12
C GLY A 44 1.03 -5.83 4.54
N ILE A 45 1.03 -4.49 4.67
CA ILE A 45 2.18 -3.63 4.34
C ILE A 45 2.91 -3.29 5.65
N SER A 46 3.94 -4.06 5.98
CA SER A 46 4.70 -3.93 7.23
C SER A 46 6.19 -3.68 7.05
N ASP A 47 6.72 -3.85 5.85
CA ASP A 47 8.15 -3.64 5.59
C ASP A 47 8.52 -2.14 5.66
N PRO A 48 9.49 -1.73 6.48
CA PRO A 48 9.89 -0.33 6.65
C PRO A 48 10.51 0.29 5.40
N ASN A 49 10.95 -0.52 4.42
CA ASN A 49 11.44 -0.04 3.14
C ASN A 49 10.30 0.39 2.19
N ILE A 50 9.04 0.19 2.60
CA ILE A 50 7.85 0.60 1.85
C ILE A 50 7.23 1.82 2.51
N ASP A 51 7.08 2.89 1.73
CA ASP A 51 6.35 4.08 2.16
C ASP A 51 4.83 3.87 2.02
N ILE A 52 4.20 3.39 3.10
CA ILE A 52 2.74 3.23 3.18
C ILE A 52 1.99 4.56 3.00
N LYS A 53 2.60 5.70 3.36
CA LYS A 53 1.97 7.02 3.20
C LYS A 53 1.89 7.42 1.73
N ASP A 54 2.94 7.16 0.97
CA ASP A 54 2.95 7.38 -0.48
C ASP A 54 1.90 6.49 -1.19
N ILE A 55 1.79 5.21 -0.80
CA ILE A 55 0.78 4.29 -1.35
C ILE A 55 -0.63 4.81 -1.07
N ALA A 56 -0.92 5.17 0.19
CA ALA A 56 -2.22 5.71 0.56
C ALA A 56 -2.54 7.01 -0.20
N LYS A 57 -1.54 7.88 -0.42
CA LYS A 57 -1.71 9.11 -1.20
C LYS A 57 -2.07 8.80 -2.65
N LYS A 58 -1.35 7.89 -3.30
CA LYS A 58 -1.60 7.48 -4.69
C LYS A 58 -2.97 6.82 -4.85
N LEU A 59 -3.36 5.94 -3.93
CA LEU A 59 -4.69 5.32 -3.94
C LEU A 59 -5.82 6.35 -3.82
N LYS A 60 -5.69 7.33 -2.90
CA LYS A 60 -6.68 8.40 -2.76
C LYS A 60 -6.79 9.28 -4.01
N GLN A 61 -5.67 9.55 -4.67
CA GLN A 61 -5.64 10.32 -5.93
C GLN A 61 -6.31 9.54 -7.07
N GLU A 62 -5.94 8.26 -7.25
CA GLU A 62 -6.47 7.39 -8.32
C GLU A 62 -7.97 7.12 -8.18
N LEU A 63 -8.45 6.98 -6.94
CA LEU A 63 -9.83 6.60 -6.65
C LEU A 63 -10.73 7.80 -6.34
N ALA A 64 -10.17 9.01 -6.27
CA ALA A 64 -10.86 10.24 -5.89
C ALA A 64 -11.67 10.09 -4.59
N CYS A 65 -11.09 9.44 -3.57
CA CYS A 65 -11.76 9.11 -2.32
C CYS A 65 -11.02 9.62 -1.09
N GLY A 66 -11.75 9.81 0.01
CA GLY A 66 -11.16 10.00 1.33
C GLY A 66 -10.50 8.72 1.85
N GLY A 67 -9.57 8.87 2.79
CA GLY A 67 -8.94 7.72 3.43
C GLY A 67 -7.89 8.09 4.47
N THR A 68 -7.57 7.13 5.34
CA THR A 68 -6.61 7.30 6.44
C THR A 68 -5.69 6.08 6.55
N ILE A 69 -4.62 6.22 7.32
CA ILE A 69 -3.73 5.12 7.69
C ILE A 69 -3.89 4.94 9.19
N LYS A 70 -4.22 3.72 9.61
CA LYS A 70 -4.37 3.35 11.01
C LYS A 70 -3.69 2.01 11.23
N ASN A 71 -2.75 1.92 12.18
CA ASN A 71 -2.07 0.67 12.53
C ASN A 71 -1.46 -0.08 11.32
N ASN A 72 -0.76 0.63 10.43
CA ASN A 72 -0.23 0.07 9.16
C ASN A 72 -1.28 -0.52 8.20
N VAL A 73 -2.52 -0.06 8.33
CA VAL A 73 -3.63 -0.41 7.44
C VAL A 73 -4.13 0.87 6.76
N ILE A 74 -4.36 0.80 5.45
CA ILE A 74 -4.97 1.89 4.69
C ILE A 74 -6.47 1.65 4.65
N GLU A 75 -7.25 2.62 5.12
CA GLU A 75 -8.71 2.62 5.02
C GLU A 75 -9.14 3.66 3.98
N LEU A 76 -9.88 3.25 2.96
CA LEU A 76 -10.42 4.09 1.89
C LEU A 76 -11.94 4.08 1.95
N GLN A 77 -12.56 5.25 1.78
CA GLN A 77 -14.02 5.35 1.75
C GLN A 77 -14.57 4.78 0.44
N GLY A 78 -15.61 3.96 0.50
CA GLY A 78 -16.22 3.33 -0.66
C GLY A 78 -15.77 1.88 -0.90
N ASN A 79 -16.44 1.21 -1.85
CA ASN A 79 -16.04 -0.10 -2.33
C ASN A 79 -15.14 0.05 -3.55
N HIS A 80 -13.84 -0.16 -3.34
CA HIS A 80 -12.80 -0.02 -4.34
C HIS A 80 -11.93 -1.28 -4.44
N GLU A 81 -12.36 -2.41 -3.88
CA GLU A 81 -11.55 -3.63 -3.75
C GLU A 81 -10.83 -3.98 -5.06
N LYS A 82 -11.58 -4.10 -6.16
CA LYS A 82 -11.03 -4.46 -7.47
C LYS A 82 -9.97 -3.47 -7.95
N LYS A 83 -10.26 -2.17 -7.91
CA LYS A 83 -9.32 -1.12 -8.38
C LYS A 83 -8.07 -1.06 -7.51
N VAL A 84 -8.22 -1.26 -6.20
CA VAL A 84 -7.10 -1.29 -5.25
C VAL A 84 -6.21 -2.51 -5.52
N LYS A 85 -6.80 -3.70 -5.74
CA LYS A 85 -6.04 -4.90 -6.12
C LYS A 85 -5.24 -4.67 -7.41
N GLU A 86 -5.87 -4.13 -8.44
CA GLU A 86 -5.21 -3.79 -9.72
C GLU A 86 -4.06 -2.79 -9.54
N PHE A 87 -4.27 -1.73 -8.74
CA PHE A 87 -3.23 -0.75 -8.44
C PHE A 87 -2.03 -1.39 -7.73
N LEU A 88 -2.28 -2.21 -6.71
CA LEU A 88 -1.23 -2.84 -5.92
C LEU A 88 -0.40 -3.83 -6.74
N VAL A 89 -1.05 -4.62 -7.60
CA VAL A 89 -0.36 -5.51 -8.56
C VAL A 89 0.53 -4.70 -9.49
N LYS A 90 0.01 -3.61 -10.08
CA LYS A 90 0.81 -2.70 -10.94
C LYS A 90 1.98 -2.06 -10.19
N ALA A 91 1.82 -1.81 -8.89
CA ALA A 91 2.86 -1.23 -8.03
C ALA A 91 3.93 -2.25 -7.58
N GLY A 92 3.77 -3.53 -7.91
CA GLY A 92 4.73 -4.61 -7.64
C GLY A 92 4.42 -5.44 -6.39
N PHE A 93 3.23 -5.32 -5.81
CA PHE A 93 2.81 -6.12 -4.65
C PHE A 93 2.19 -7.45 -5.07
N ILE A 94 2.38 -8.47 -4.24
CA ILE A 94 1.62 -9.71 -4.31
C ILE A 94 0.33 -9.49 -3.50
N VAL A 95 -0.82 -9.66 -4.15
CA VAL A 95 -2.13 -9.39 -3.55
C VAL A 95 -2.92 -10.69 -3.36
N GLU A 96 -3.57 -10.82 -2.20
CA GLU A 96 -4.51 -11.91 -1.86
C GLU A 96 -5.97 -11.59 -2.25
#